data_AF-A0A7S2H9E0-F1
#
_entry.id   AF-A0A7S2H9E0-F1
#
_cell.length_a   1.000
_cell.length_b   1.000
_cell.length_c   1.000
_cell.angle_alpha   90.00
_cell.angle_beta   90.00
_cell.angle_gamma   90.00
#
_symmetry.space_group_name_H-M   'P 1'
#
loop_
_entity.id
_entity.type
_entity.pdbx_description
1 polymer ?
#
loop_
_entity_poly.entity_id
_entity_poly.type
_entity_poly.pdbx_seq_one_letter_code
_entity_poly.pdbx_strand_id
1 'polypeptide(L)'
;PTNMLSQTAQFSKETDGLIDVVAAKKFAKNIKSKYSKEKFWFSNETNLLRLCLMYIVGGIYMDTDIIWIRPLPSTIDDVAGQEDAATGTINGALLKFTSSKNLYIAKAMNAFFREYNGNIWGNNGPQLLTRTAKNYPELVCHGSDF
;
A
#
# COMPACT_ATOMS: atom_id res chain seq x y z
N PRO A 1 8.55 -18.51 -30.46
CA PRO A 1 9.56 -18.32 -29.38
C PRO A 1 8.87 -17.79 -28.10
N THR A 2 8.11 -18.65 -27.43
CA THR A 2 8.53 -19.35 -26.21
C THR A 2 8.21 -18.53 -24.96
N ASN A 3 7.11 -18.89 -24.31
CA ASN A 3 6.94 -18.86 -22.85
C ASN A 3 7.38 -17.58 -22.12
N MET A 4 6.51 -16.56 -22.10
CA MET A 4 6.47 -15.64 -20.96
C MET A 4 5.03 -15.41 -20.51
N LEU A 5 4.67 -16.13 -19.44
CA LEU A 5 3.72 -15.72 -18.40
C LEU A 5 2.23 -15.66 -18.80
N SER A 6 1.65 -16.80 -19.19
CA SER A 6 0.24 -17.11 -18.92
C SER A 6 0.05 -17.82 -17.57
N GLN A 7 0.86 -17.47 -16.55
CA GLN A 7 0.41 -17.73 -15.18
C GLN A 7 -0.61 -16.65 -14.86
N THR A 8 -1.89 -16.98 -15.07
CA THR A 8 -3.00 -16.17 -14.60
C THR A 8 -2.75 -15.88 -13.12
N ALA A 9 -2.53 -14.60 -12.77
CA ALA A 9 -2.43 -14.21 -11.37
C ALA A 9 -3.67 -14.74 -10.64
N GLN A 10 -3.47 -15.63 -9.68
CA GLN A 10 -4.58 -16.26 -8.97
C GLN A 10 -5.01 -15.34 -7.84
N PHE A 11 -6.11 -14.63 -8.04
CA PHE A 11 -6.71 -13.79 -7.01
C PHE A 11 -7.43 -14.65 -5.95
N SER A 12 -7.45 -14.20 -4.69
CA SER A 12 -8.07 -14.96 -3.59
C SER A 12 -9.58 -14.84 -3.63
N LYS A 13 -10.30 -15.96 -3.46
CA LYS A 13 -11.72 -15.89 -3.11
C LYS A 13 -11.95 -15.34 -1.70
N GLU A 14 -10.97 -15.45 -0.80
CA GLU A 14 -11.06 -14.93 0.58
C GLU A 14 -10.98 -13.40 0.64
N THR A 15 -10.32 -12.80 -0.35
CA THR A 15 -10.11 -11.34 -0.47
C THR A 15 -11.01 -10.75 -1.55
N ASP A 16 -12.14 -11.41 -1.87
CA ASP A 16 -13.08 -11.05 -2.93
C ASP A 16 -12.44 -10.81 -4.31
N GLY A 17 -11.32 -11.48 -4.58
CA GLY A 17 -10.55 -11.35 -5.81
C GLY A 17 -9.61 -10.14 -5.85
N LEU A 18 -9.48 -9.38 -4.76
CA LEU A 18 -8.70 -8.13 -4.76
C LEU A 18 -7.19 -8.33 -4.59
N ILE A 19 -6.74 -9.45 -4.01
CA ILE A 19 -5.32 -9.74 -3.73
C ILE A 19 -4.85 -10.95 -4.53
N ASP A 20 -3.69 -10.82 -5.18
CA ASP A 20 -2.95 -11.87 -5.86
C ASP A 20 -2.27 -12.80 -4.84
N VAL A 21 -2.89 -13.97 -4.62
CA VAL A 21 -2.45 -14.96 -3.62
C VAL A 21 -1.14 -15.61 -4.02
N VAL A 22 -0.88 -15.73 -5.32
CA VAL A 22 0.37 -16.35 -5.81
C VAL A 22 1.55 -15.43 -5.49
N ALA A 23 1.41 -14.13 -5.78
CA ALA A 23 2.41 -13.14 -5.42
C ALA A 23 2.62 -13.10 -3.89
N ALA A 24 1.53 -13.03 -3.12
CA ALA A 24 1.58 -13.01 -1.66
C ALA A 24 2.25 -14.26 -1.07
N LYS A 25 1.90 -15.47 -1.54
CA LYS A 25 2.54 -16.73 -1.09
C LYS A 25 4.01 -16.80 -1.47
N LYS A 26 4.36 -16.41 -2.70
CA LYS A 26 5.76 -16.37 -3.15
C LYS A 26 6.58 -15.41 -2.29
N PHE A 27 6.03 -14.25 -1.98
CA PHE A 27 6.63 -13.29 -1.08
C PHE A 27 6.78 -13.87 0.34
N ALA A 28 5.71 -14.41 0.94
CA ALA A 28 5.73 -15.00 2.28
C ALA A 28 6.68 -16.20 2.41
N LYS A 29 6.93 -16.95 1.34
CA LYS A 29 7.94 -18.02 1.34
C LYS A 29 9.37 -17.47 1.40
N ASN A 30 9.62 -16.29 0.83
CA ASN A 30 10.95 -15.71 0.66
C ASN A 30 11.27 -14.58 1.67
N ILE A 31 10.29 -14.16 2.47
CA ILE A 31 10.41 -13.08 3.46
C ILE A 31 11.53 -13.35 4.47
N LYS A 32 11.46 -14.44 5.25
CA LYS A 32 12.37 -14.65 6.39
C LYS A 32 13.85 -14.69 5.99
N SER A 33 14.18 -15.25 4.82
CA SER A 33 15.58 -15.38 4.38
C SER A 33 16.15 -14.09 3.77
N LYS A 34 15.30 -13.19 3.26
CA LYS A 34 15.71 -11.93 2.64
C LYS A 34 15.72 -10.75 3.62
N TYR A 35 14.73 -10.68 4.52
CA TYR A 35 14.45 -9.49 5.31
C TYR A 35 15.59 -9.09 6.25
N SER A 36 16.17 -10.04 6.98
CA SER A 36 17.29 -9.73 7.90
C SER A 36 18.54 -9.16 7.23
N LYS A 37 18.62 -9.19 5.90
CA LYS A 37 19.77 -8.73 5.11
C LYS A 37 19.50 -7.46 4.31
N GLU A 38 18.26 -6.97 4.30
CA GLU A 38 17.86 -5.80 3.52
C GLU A 38 18.13 -4.50 4.29
N LYS A 39 18.55 -3.46 3.57
CA LYS A 39 18.94 -2.17 4.18
C LYS A 39 17.81 -1.51 4.99
N PHE A 40 16.56 -1.64 4.54
CA PHE A 40 15.39 -0.97 5.14
C PHE A 40 14.32 -1.96 5.64
N TRP A 41 14.73 -3.17 6.03
CA TRP A 41 13.83 -4.27 6.37
C TRP A 41 12.74 -3.89 7.39
N PHE A 42 13.11 -3.16 8.44
CA PHE A 42 12.19 -2.75 9.50
C PHE A 42 11.06 -1.87 8.95
N SER A 43 11.42 -0.85 8.17
CA SER A 43 10.44 0.04 7.51
C SER A 43 9.56 -0.74 6.53
N ASN A 44 10.10 -1.73 5.82
CA ASN A 44 9.31 -2.52 4.87
C ASN A 44 8.29 -3.43 5.56
N GLU A 45 8.65 -4.00 6.71
CA GLU A 45 7.75 -4.82 7.51
C GLU A 45 6.59 -3.99 8.08
N THR A 46 6.89 -2.83 8.65
CA THR A 46 5.84 -1.93 9.16
C THR A 46 4.95 -1.39 8.04
N ASN A 47 5.51 -1.10 6.85
CA ASN A 47 4.73 -0.75 5.67
C ASN A 47 3.75 -1.84 5.26
N LEU A 48 4.18 -3.12 5.25
CA LEU A 48 3.28 -4.22 4.93
C LEU A 48 2.18 -4.39 5.99
N LEU A 49 2.55 -4.35 7.26
CA LEU A 49 1.59 -4.47 8.37
C LEU A 49 0.53 -3.37 8.30
N ARG A 50 0.95 -2.13 8.00
CA ARG A 50 0.05 -1.00 7.79
C ARG A 50 -0.95 -1.27 6.66
N LEU A 51 -0.49 -1.72 5.49
CA LEU A 51 -1.38 -2.04 4.37
C LEU A 51 -2.34 -3.18 4.71
N CYS A 52 -1.86 -4.23 5.36
CA CYS A 52 -2.69 -5.34 5.82
C CYS A 52 -3.76 -4.88 6.81
N LEU A 53 -3.41 -4.02 7.77
CA LEU A 53 -4.36 -3.48 8.74
C LEU A 53 -5.43 -2.63 8.04
N MET A 54 -5.03 -1.73 7.15
CA MET A 54 -5.96 -0.93 6.35
C MET A 54 -6.86 -1.80 5.48
N TYR A 55 -6.34 -2.90 4.92
CA TYR A 55 -7.13 -3.81 4.10
C TYR A 55 -8.14 -4.61 4.92
N ILE A 56 -7.75 -5.11 6.10
CA ILE A 56 -8.60 -5.99 6.91
C ILE A 56 -9.62 -5.18 7.72
N VAL A 57 -9.19 -4.06 8.29
CA VAL A 57 -9.98 -3.30 9.28
C VAL A 57 -10.52 -2.00 8.68
N GLY A 58 -9.76 -1.33 7.80
CA GLY A 58 -10.02 0.06 7.45
C GLY A 58 -9.79 0.99 8.65
N GLY A 59 -10.56 2.07 8.74
CA GLY A 59 -10.47 3.07 9.79
C GLY A 59 -9.37 4.10 9.53
N ILE A 60 -8.72 4.55 10.61
CA ILE A 60 -7.65 5.55 10.57
C ILE A 60 -6.38 4.92 11.12
N TYR A 61 -5.32 4.92 10.31
CA TYR A 61 -3.96 4.60 10.72
C TYR A 61 -3.14 5.89 10.83
N MET A 62 -2.29 5.94 11.85
CA MET A 62 -1.36 7.04 12.07
C MET A 62 -0.03 6.53 12.63
N ASP A 63 1.08 7.10 12.17
CA ASP A 63 2.39 6.90 12.81
C ASP A 63 2.38 7.50 14.23
N THR A 64 3.08 6.86 15.16
CA THR A 64 2.99 7.18 16.60
C THR A 64 3.63 8.52 16.99
N ASP A 65 4.36 9.14 16.08
CA ASP A 65 5.04 10.43 16.24
C ASP A 65 4.24 11.60 15.64
N ILE A 66 3.03 11.36 15.14
CA ILE A 66 2.14 12.43 14.68
C ILE A 66 1.38 13.03 15.86
N ILE A 67 1.46 14.36 15.98
CA ILE A 67 0.68 15.15 16.93
C ILE A 67 -0.48 15.81 16.19
N TRP A 68 -1.71 15.57 16.65
CA TRP A 68 -2.89 16.17 16.05
C TRP A 68 -3.20 17.55 16.65
N ILE A 69 -3.22 18.59 15.82
CA ILE A 69 -3.48 19.97 16.26
C ILE A 69 -4.99 20.33 16.24
N ARG A 70 -5.78 19.72 15.34
CA ARG A 70 -7.23 19.99 15.17
C ARG A 70 -7.98 18.72 14.79
N PRO A 71 -9.23 18.49 15.20
CA PRO A 71 -9.96 17.27 14.82
C PRO A 71 -9.97 16.99 13.31
N LEU A 72 -9.90 15.72 12.91
CA LEU A 72 -10.10 15.33 11.51
C LEU A 72 -11.54 15.65 11.10
N PRO A 73 -11.76 16.33 9.97
CA PRO A 73 -13.10 16.53 9.45
C PRO A 73 -13.77 15.18 9.18
N SER A 74 -15.00 15.01 9.68
CA SER A 74 -15.79 13.80 9.44
C SER A 74 -16.21 13.64 7.98
N THR A 75 -16.13 14.73 7.20
CA THR A 75 -16.54 14.79 5.79
C THR A 75 -15.50 14.27 4.80
N ILE A 76 -14.26 14.03 5.24
CA ILE A 76 -13.17 13.59 4.35
C ILE A 76 -12.93 12.11 4.57
N ASP A 77 -13.42 11.27 3.67
CA ASP A 77 -13.25 9.83 3.69
C ASP A 77 -12.20 9.38 2.65
N ASP A 78 -11.61 8.20 2.86
CA ASP A 78 -10.67 7.57 1.92
C ASP A 78 -9.50 8.46 1.47
N VAL A 79 -8.66 8.84 2.44
CA VAL A 79 -7.56 9.80 2.31
C VAL A 79 -6.22 9.16 2.65
N ALA A 80 -5.20 9.54 1.89
CA ALA A 80 -3.80 9.29 2.21
C ALA A 80 -3.05 10.62 2.30
N GLY A 81 -2.17 10.75 3.29
CA GLY A 81 -1.41 11.99 3.51
C GLY A 81 -0.51 12.31 2.33
N GLN A 82 -0.62 13.52 1.78
CA GLN A 82 0.33 14.02 0.79
C GLN A 82 1.54 14.63 1.50
N GLU A 83 2.74 14.13 1.17
CA GLU A 83 4.01 14.61 1.71
C GLU A 83 4.56 15.79 0.90
N ASP A 84 4.42 15.74 -0.42
CA ASP A 84 4.93 16.77 -1.33
C ASP A 84 3.93 17.04 -2.46
N ALA A 85 3.44 18.27 -2.48
CA ALA A 85 2.49 18.77 -3.46
C ALA A 85 3.11 18.87 -4.88
N ALA A 86 4.39 19.21 -4.98
CA ALA A 86 5.07 19.43 -6.26
C ALA A 86 5.32 18.10 -6.99
N THR A 87 5.67 17.05 -6.25
CA THR A 87 5.95 15.72 -6.82
C THR A 87 4.75 14.78 -6.81
N GLY A 88 3.69 15.14 -6.09
CA GLY A 88 2.53 14.27 -5.85
C GLY A 88 2.86 13.10 -4.93
N THR A 89 3.87 13.24 -4.07
CA THR A 89 4.31 12.14 -3.19
C THR A 89 3.31 11.93 -2.07
N ILE A 90 2.83 10.70 -1.96
CA ILE A 90 1.92 10.24 -0.92
C ILE A 90 2.74 9.54 0.16
N ASN A 91 2.55 9.91 1.43
CA ASN A 91 3.11 9.19 2.57
C ASN A 91 2.13 8.14 3.11
N GLY A 92 2.69 7.19 3.87
CA GLY A 92 1.91 6.20 4.62
C GLY A 92 1.68 6.58 6.08
N ALA A 93 2.07 7.78 6.50
CA ALA A 93 2.08 8.16 7.91
C ALA A 93 0.67 8.47 8.43
N LEU A 94 -0.24 8.90 7.56
CA LEU A 94 -1.66 9.05 7.83
C LEU A 94 -2.47 8.42 6.70
N LEU A 95 -3.30 7.44 7.04
CA LEU A 95 -4.24 6.81 6.12
C LEU A 95 -5.61 6.75 6.80
N LYS A 96 -6.66 7.22 6.13
CA LYS A 96 -8.04 7.01 6.56
C LYS A 96 -8.77 6.32 5.42
N PHE A 97 -9.21 5.09 5.61
CA PHE A 97 -10.07 4.39 4.65
C PHE A 97 -11.28 3.82 5.39
N THR A 98 -12.48 4.33 5.11
CA THR A 98 -13.67 4.07 5.93
C THR A 98 -14.15 2.63 5.86
N SER A 99 -13.76 1.92 4.80
CA SER A 99 -14.16 0.53 4.56
C SER A 99 -12.95 -0.40 4.50
N SER A 100 -13.09 -1.58 5.12
CA SER A 100 -12.21 -2.72 4.83
C SER A 100 -12.26 -3.08 3.35
N LYS A 101 -11.23 -3.77 2.86
CA LYS A 101 -11.10 -4.24 1.47
C LYS A 101 -11.12 -3.12 0.43
N ASN A 102 -10.72 -1.91 0.80
CA ASN A 102 -10.62 -0.79 -0.13
C ASN A 102 -9.73 -1.17 -1.35
N LEU A 103 -10.23 -0.86 -2.55
CA LEU A 103 -9.61 -1.28 -3.81
C LEU A 103 -8.21 -0.69 -4.01
N TYR A 104 -8.01 0.58 -3.66
CA TYR A 104 -6.70 1.23 -3.74
C TYR A 104 -5.68 0.53 -2.84
N ILE A 105 -6.05 0.22 -1.59
CA ILE A 105 -5.19 -0.55 -0.68
C ILE A 105 -4.86 -1.93 -1.25
N ALA A 106 -5.84 -2.60 -1.85
CA ALA A 106 -5.60 -3.89 -2.49
C ALA A 106 -4.62 -3.80 -3.67
N LYS A 107 -4.74 -2.77 -4.50
CA LYS A 107 -3.79 -2.49 -5.59
C LYS A 107 -2.38 -2.22 -5.03
N ALA A 108 -2.28 -1.44 -3.95
CA ALA A 108 -1.01 -1.18 -3.28
C ALA A 108 -0.40 -2.47 -2.71
N MET A 109 -1.19 -3.35 -2.08
CA MET A 109 -0.70 -4.66 -1.60
C MET A 109 -0.21 -5.55 -2.75
N ASN A 110 -0.91 -5.59 -3.88
CA ASN A 110 -0.47 -6.34 -5.05
C ASN A 110 0.86 -5.81 -5.59
N ALA A 111 0.99 -4.49 -5.72
CA ALA A 111 2.24 -3.84 -6.13
C ALA A 111 3.35 -4.07 -5.10
N PHE A 112 3.04 -4.09 -3.80
CA PHE A 112 4.00 -4.45 -2.75
C PHE A 112 4.60 -5.84 -3.02
N PHE A 113 3.77 -6.87 -3.24
CA PHE A 113 4.26 -8.24 -3.43
C PHE A 113 5.00 -8.45 -4.77
N ARG A 114 4.65 -7.69 -5.80
CA ARG A 114 5.22 -7.84 -7.15
C ARG A 114 6.50 -7.04 -7.36
N GLU A 115 6.56 -5.85 -6.80
CA GLU A 115 7.63 -4.85 -7.04
C GLU A 115 8.46 -4.59 -5.78
N TYR A 116 8.43 -5.54 -4.84
CA TYR A 116 9.17 -5.44 -3.59
C TYR A 116 10.66 -5.20 -3.83
N ASN A 117 11.21 -4.16 -3.22
CA ASN A 117 12.65 -3.92 -3.19
C ASN A 117 13.05 -3.35 -1.84
N GLY A 118 13.59 -4.19 -0.97
CA GLY A 118 13.93 -3.78 0.40
C GLY A 118 15.21 -2.97 0.56
N ASN A 119 15.96 -2.76 -0.53
CA ASN A 119 17.23 -2.02 -0.52
C ASN A 119 17.07 -0.55 -0.95
N ILE A 120 15.90 -0.17 -1.46
CA ILE A 120 15.58 1.21 -1.85
C ILE A 120 14.66 1.81 -0.80
N TRP A 121 15.09 2.94 -0.21
CA TRP A 121 14.28 3.65 0.77
C TRP A 121 12.98 4.13 0.13
N GLY A 122 11.86 3.92 0.82
CA GLY A 122 10.54 4.35 0.37
C GLY A 122 9.91 3.52 -0.74
N ASN A 123 10.63 2.59 -1.39
CA ASN A 123 10.09 1.77 -2.48
C ASN A 123 8.83 1.01 -2.06
N ASN A 124 8.79 0.46 -0.85
CA ASN A 124 7.67 -0.33 -0.36
C ASN A 124 6.71 0.47 0.55
N GLY A 125 6.87 1.80 0.60
CA GLY A 125 6.09 2.72 1.44
C GLY A 125 5.60 3.92 0.63
N PRO A 126 6.12 5.15 0.83
CA PRO A 126 5.64 6.34 0.13
C PRO A 126 5.62 6.22 -1.41
N GLN A 127 6.68 5.65 -2.01
CA GLN A 127 6.73 5.47 -3.45
C GLN A 127 5.73 4.40 -3.93
N LEU A 128 5.35 3.45 -3.06
CA LEU A 128 4.34 2.44 -3.36
C LEU A 128 2.96 3.07 -3.47
N LEU A 129 2.58 3.88 -2.49
CA LEU A 129 1.31 4.60 -2.51
C LEU A 129 1.27 5.55 -3.71
N THR A 130 2.34 6.33 -3.90
CA THR A 130 2.47 7.27 -5.01
C THR A 130 2.35 6.57 -6.37
N ARG A 131 3.08 5.47 -6.61
CA ARG A 131 2.96 4.75 -7.89
C ARG A 131 1.62 4.05 -8.07
N THR A 132 1.01 3.58 -6.98
CA THR A 132 -0.35 3.00 -7.04
C THR A 132 -1.35 4.06 -7.50
N ALA A 133 -1.27 5.28 -6.96
CA ALA A 133 -2.12 6.40 -7.38
C ALA A 133 -1.91 6.76 -8.85
N LYS A 134 -0.65 6.76 -9.32
CA LYS A 134 -0.34 7.02 -10.74
C LYS A 134 -0.82 5.91 -11.68
N ASN A 135 -0.79 4.66 -11.24
CA ASN A 135 -1.20 3.50 -12.03
C ASN A 135 -2.73 3.31 -12.04
N TYR A 136 -3.44 3.85 -11.05
CA TYR A 136 -4.89 3.75 -10.90
C TYR A 136 -5.50 5.13 -10.62
N PRO A 137 -5.37 6.10 -11.55
CA PRO A 137 -5.86 7.46 -11.36
C PRO A 137 -7.38 7.51 -11.16
N GLU A 138 -8.13 6.52 -11.67
CA GLU A 138 -9.57 6.39 -11.47
C GLU A 138 -9.98 6.10 -10.03
N LEU A 139 -9.03 5.69 -9.18
CA LEU A 139 -9.26 5.40 -7.76
C LEU A 139 -8.86 6.57 -6.86
N VAL A 140 -8.45 7.71 -7.43
CA VAL A 140 -7.91 8.86 -6.71
C VAL A 140 -8.65 10.12 -7.11
N CYS A 141 -8.96 10.95 -6.13
CA CYS A 141 -9.38 12.33 -6.33
C CYS A 141 -8.32 13.26 -5.72
N HIS A 142 -8.14 14.44 -6.31
CA HIS A 142 -7.23 15.46 -5.81
C HIS A 142 -7.98 16.41 -4.88
N GLY A 143 -7.29 16.98 -3.90
CA GLY A 143 -7.91 17.93 -2.96
C GLY A 143 -8.48 19.19 -3.63
N SER A 144 -8.15 19.45 -4.90
CA SER A 144 -8.77 20.49 -5.74
C SER A 144 -10.17 20.14 -6.23
N ASP A 145 -10.59 18.90 -6.07
CA ASP A 145 -11.84 18.37 -6.61
C ASP A 145 -13.02 18.56 -5.65
N PHE A 146 -12.78 19.21 -4.49
CA PHE A 146 -13.74 19.49 -3.41
C PHE A 146 -13.77 20.96 -3.02
#